data_AF-A0A2V2SSQ6-F1
#
_entry.id   AF-A0A2V2SSQ6-F1
#
_cell.length_a   1.000
_cell.length_b   1.000
_cell.length_c   1.000
_cell.angle_alpha   90.00
_cell.angle_beta   90.00
_cell.angle_gamma   90.00
#
_symmetry.space_group_name_H-M   'P 1'
#
loop_
_entity.id
_entity.type
_entity.pdbx_description
1 polymer ?
#
loop_
_entity_poly.entity_id
_entity_poly.type
_entity_poly.pdbx_seq_one_letter_code
_entity_poly.pdbx_strand_id
1 'polypeptide(L)'
;MPRTLARKDPTAFKTLPLLVEANPDSLVYQGLGLPLNFSQVLGRRRPVQVADARHFTAELANLGVSVRLTLNWQGRDYWVLVRQQRADRGDTVLKLISGYVPSHELNLPLLTAIQEVAEECLVETADGWLGGRFGDTWLPTPYQDTLRYREASHFSLTPLSGAARPVQAGALRLLERPQAYVHLPTASLQLVYDMRMELPGDVRDVSLFHVDERLESGPLVARLDRRRPDLYLLPLEHGQPTGALFTLRKGELVKAATRGLWLSESFAEQDGWLVRDERIRFRDWLDSLPPANGNSGKGRRTA
;
A
#
# COMPACT_ATOMS: atom_id res chain seq x y z
N MET A 1 25.77 -7.60 -2.34
CA MET A 1 24.94 -8.24 -3.38
C MET A 1 23.56 -8.48 -2.78
N PRO A 2 22.48 -8.45 -3.57
CA PRO A 2 21.15 -8.79 -3.08
C PRO A 2 21.12 -10.21 -2.50
N ARG A 3 20.53 -10.40 -1.33
CA ARG A 3 20.35 -11.71 -0.68
C ARG A 3 18.98 -12.26 -1.04
N THR A 4 18.90 -13.50 -1.52
CA THR A 4 17.62 -14.21 -1.69
C THR A 4 17.05 -14.57 -0.31
N LEU A 5 15.80 -14.21 -0.09
CA LEU A 5 15.07 -14.52 1.15
C LEU A 5 14.11 -15.70 0.99
N ALA A 6 13.40 -15.78 -0.13
CA ALA A 6 12.46 -16.86 -0.42
C ALA A 6 12.37 -17.15 -1.92
N ARG A 7 11.85 -18.35 -2.23
CA ARG A 7 11.41 -18.76 -3.55
C ARG A 7 10.02 -19.37 -3.43
N LYS A 8 9.04 -18.83 -4.14
CA LYS A 8 7.65 -19.33 -4.15
C LYS A 8 7.26 -19.79 -5.56
N ASP A 9 6.37 -20.77 -5.62
CA ASP A 9 5.75 -21.17 -6.90
C ASP A 9 4.71 -20.11 -7.29
N PRO A 10 4.84 -19.43 -8.45
CA PRO A 10 3.88 -18.42 -8.89
C PRO A 10 2.46 -18.97 -9.09
N THR A 11 2.31 -20.29 -9.23
CA THR A 11 0.99 -20.93 -9.42
C THR A 11 0.21 -21.10 -8.12
N ALA A 12 0.87 -20.97 -6.97
CA ALA A 12 0.24 -21.05 -5.65
C ALA A 12 -0.70 -19.87 -5.41
N PHE A 13 -0.39 -18.70 -5.97
CA PHE A 13 -1.27 -17.54 -5.90
C PHE A 13 -2.50 -17.71 -6.78
N LYS A 14 -3.68 -17.50 -6.18
CA LYS A 14 -4.97 -17.48 -6.87
C LYS A 14 -5.82 -16.33 -6.36
N THR A 15 -6.47 -15.59 -7.26
CA THR A 15 -7.50 -14.57 -6.94
C THR A 15 -8.73 -14.78 -7.81
N LEU A 16 -9.80 -14.01 -7.59
CA LEU A 16 -11.01 -14.08 -8.42
C LEU A 16 -11.28 -12.74 -9.13
N PRO A 17 -11.83 -12.79 -10.35
CA PRO A 17 -12.61 -11.70 -10.90
C PRO A 17 -13.73 -11.30 -9.95
N LEU A 18 -14.21 -10.07 -10.08
CA LEU A 18 -15.27 -9.53 -9.25
C LEU A 18 -16.46 -9.10 -10.09
N LEU A 19 -17.66 -9.24 -9.56
CA LEU A 19 -18.78 -8.35 -9.89
C LEU A 19 -18.81 -7.24 -8.84
N VAL A 20 -18.83 -5.99 -9.28
CA VAL A 20 -18.91 -4.81 -8.41
C VAL A 20 -20.19 -4.05 -8.73
N GLU A 21 -20.91 -3.66 -7.68
CA GLU A 21 -22.06 -2.77 -7.73
C GLU A 21 -21.78 -1.56 -6.84
N ALA A 22 -21.83 -0.36 -7.42
CA ALA A 22 -21.56 0.87 -6.73
C ALA A 22 -22.77 1.80 -6.81
N ASN A 23 -23.03 2.52 -5.71
CA ASN A 23 -23.95 3.63 -5.63
C ASN A 23 -23.26 4.81 -4.89
N PRO A 24 -23.88 5.99 -4.76
CA PRO A 24 -23.23 7.13 -4.12
C PRO A 24 -22.74 6.89 -2.68
N ASP A 25 -23.40 5.99 -1.96
CA ASP A 25 -23.20 5.76 -0.53
C ASP A 25 -22.34 4.53 -0.23
N SER A 26 -22.36 3.50 -1.07
CA SER A 26 -21.63 2.25 -0.84
C SER A 26 -21.17 1.56 -2.12
N LEU A 27 -20.21 0.65 -1.94
CA LEU A 27 -19.73 -0.27 -2.97
C LEU A 27 -19.81 -1.71 -2.44
N VAL A 28 -20.39 -2.61 -3.22
CA VAL A 28 -20.47 -4.04 -2.93
C VAL A 28 -19.68 -4.79 -4.00
N TYR A 29 -18.90 -5.79 -3.60
CA TYR A 29 -18.27 -6.72 -4.53
C TYR A 29 -18.53 -8.16 -4.13
N GLN A 30 -18.48 -9.04 -5.13
CA GLN A 30 -18.53 -10.49 -4.95
C GLN A 30 -17.59 -11.18 -5.95
N GLY A 31 -17.00 -12.30 -5.54
CA GLY A 31 -16.17 -13.10 -6.43
C GLY A 31 -16.98 -13.72 -7.57
N LEU A 32 -16.38 -13.81 -8.76
CA LEU A 32 -17.00 -14.30 -9.98
C LEU A 32 -16.15 -15.41 -10.61
N GLY A 33 -16.80 -16.51 -10.99
CA GLY A 33 -16.16 -17.58 -11.78
C GLY A 33 -15.10 -18.38 -11.03
N LEU A 34 -14.08 -18.83 -11.76
CA LEU A 34 -13.02 -19.70 -11.24
C LEU A 34 -11.79 -18.91 -10.80
N PRO A 35 -11.04 -19.37 -9.77
CA PRO A 35 -9.80 -18.72 -9.35
C PRO A 35 -8.75 -18.68 -10.46
N LEU A 36 -8.13 -17.52 -10.63
CA LEU A 36 -7.13 -17.21 -11.65
C LEU A 36 -5.74 -17.13 -11.03
N ASN A 37 -4.73 -17.67 -11.71
CA ASN A 37 -3.33 -17.40 -11.39
C ASN A 37 -2.88 -16.02 -11.87
N PHE A 38 -1.66 -15.63 -11.50
CA PHE A 38 -1.10 -14.32 -11.85
C PHE A 38 -1.14 -14.02 -13.35
N SER A 39 -0.70 -14.95 -14.21
CA SER A 39 -0.70 -14.76 -15.67
C SER A 39 -2.11 -14.57 -16.25
N GLN A 40 -3.09 -15.31 -15.73
CA GLN A 40 -4.49 -15.19 -16.15
C GLN A 40 -5.09 -13.85 -15.73
N VAL A 41 -4.79 -13.37 -14.53
CA VAL A 41 -5.21 -12.04 -14.05
C VAL A 41 -4.65 -10.96 -14.96
N LEU A 42 -3.35 -10.99 -15.25
CA LEU A 42 -2.72 -10.01 -16.15
C LEU A 42 -3.39 -9.97 -17.53
N GLY A 43 -3.78 -11.13 -18.09
CA GLY A 43 -4.51 -11.19 -19.36
C GLY A 43 -5.92 -10.58 -19.31
N ARG A 44 -6.56 -10.57 -18.13
CA ARG A 44 -7.90 -10.01 -17.89
C ARG A 44 -7.87 -8.51 -17.56
N ARG A 45 -6.75 -7.99 -17.04
CA ARG A 45 -6.56 -6.55 -16.76
C ARG A 45 -6.54 -5.77 -18.08
N ARG A 46 -7.71 -5.27 -18.47
CA ARG A 46 -7.92 -4.46 -19.69
C ARG A 46 -8.74 -3.22 -19.34
N PRO A 47 -8.60 -2.11 -20.08
CA PRO A 47 -9.41 -0.93 -19.84
C PRO A 47 -10.90 -1.22 -19.93
N VAL A 48 -11.65 -0.68 -18.98
CA VAL A 48 -13.13 -0.72 -18.96
C VAL A 48 -13.69 0.70 -18.99
N GLN A 49 -14.91 0.82 -19.53
CA GLN A 49 -15.65 2.08 -19.57
C GLN A 49 -16.81 2.02 -18.59
N VAL A 50 -16.93 3.06 -17.77
CA VAL A 50 -18.01 3.25 -16.81
C VAL A 50 -18.56 4.66 -17.01
N ALA A 51 -19.86 4.75 -17.29
CA ALA A 51 -20.51 6.01 -17.65
C ALA A 51 -20.73 6.92 -16.43
N ASP A 52 -21.26 6.36 -15.33
CA ASP A 52 -21.50 7.09 -14.08
C ASP A 52 -20.50 6.64 -13.02
N ALA A 53 -19.69 7.58 -12.52
CA ALA A 53 -18.64 7.31 -11.54
C ALA A 53 -19.16 6.98 -10.13
N ARG A 54 -20.45 7.19 -9.87
CA ARG A 54 -21.09 6.96 -8.58
C ARG A 54 -22.14 5.86 -8.63
N HIS A 55 -22.64 5.47 -9.80
CA HIS A 55 -23.66 4.43 -9.93
C HIS A 55 -23.39 3.49 -11.10
N PHE A 56 -22.90 2.28 -10.83
CA PHE A 56 -22.57 1.32 -11.89
C PHE A 56 -22.52 -0.13 -11.41
N THR A 57 -22.63 -1.04 -12.36
CA THR A 57 -22.27 -2.45 -12.21
C THR A 57 -21.17 -2.79 -13.20
N ALA A 58 -20.10 -3.44 -12.75
CA ALA A 58 -18.97 -3.79 -13.60
C ALA A 58 -18.33 -5.13 -13.19
N GLU A 59 -17.91 -5.91 -14.19
CA GLU A 59 -17.00 -7.02 -13.97
C GLU A 59 -15.55 -6.52 -13.96
N LEU A 60 -14.82 -6.87 -12.91
CA LEU A 60 -13.42 -6.47 -12.71
C LEU A 60 -12.51 -7.71 -12.68
N ALA A 61 -11.25 -7.52 -13.03
CA ALA A 61 -10.22 -8.54 -13.14
C ALA A 61 -9.80 -9.13 -11.79
N ASN A 62 -9.72 -8.30 -10.75
CA ASN A 62 -9.25 -8.70 -9.43
C ASN A 62 -9.61 -7.67 -8.34
N LEU A 63 -9.45 -8.10 -7.08
CA LEU A 63 -9.34 -7.23 -5.91
C LEU A 63 -7.86 -7.00 -5.56
N GLY A 64 -7.48 -5.76 -5.31
CA GLY A 64 -6.20 -5.37 -4.76
C GLY A 64 -6.37 -4.65 -3.42
N VAL A 65 -5.34 -4.75 -2.59
CA VAL A 65 -5.24 -4.01 -1.33
C VAL A 65 -3.96 -3.19 -1.34
N SER A 66 -4.02 -2.04 -0.69
CA SER A 66 -2.91 -1.13 -0.47
C SER A 66 -2.95 -0.61 0.96
N VAL A 67 -1.78 -0.32 1.54
CA VAL A 67 -1.69 0.28 2.87
C VAL A 67 -1.03 1.64 2.79
N ARG A 68 -1.77 2.68 3.17
CA ARG A 68 -1.21 4.00 3.45
C ARG A 68 -0.66 3.98 4.87
N LEU A 69 0.59 3.55 4.96
CA LEU A 69 1.27 3.34 6.23
C LEU A 69 1.92 4.63 6.73
N THR A 70 1.50 5.10 7.90
CA THR A 70 2.08 6.24 8.61
C THR A 70 3.05 5.73 9.67
N LEU A 71 4.34 5.93 9.46
CA LEU A 71 5.38 5.63 10.44
C LEU A 71 5.66 6.88 11.28
N ASN A 72 5.61 6.74 12.61
CA ASN A 72 6.18 7.75 13.49
C ASN A 72 7.67 7.45 13.72
N TRP A 73 8.53 8.39 13.31
CA TRP A 73 9.96 8.31 13.54
C TRP A 73 10.48 9.60 14.16
N GLN A 74 11.07 9.49 15.36
CA GLN A 74 11.63 10.61 16.12
C GLN A 74 10.66 11.80 16.27
N GLY A 75 9.38 11.50 16.57
CA GLY A 75 8.36 12.52 16.81
C GLY A 75 7.78 13.16 15.55
N ARG A 76 8.11 12.65 14.35
CA ARG A 76 7.53 13.09 13.07
C ARG A 76 6.87 11.93 12.34
N ASP A 77 5.75 12.21 11.70
CA ASP A 77 5.03 11.23 10.88
C ASP A 77 5.53 11.24 9.43
N TYR A 78 5.61 10.04 8.85
CA TYR A 78 6.02 9.81 7.46
C TYR A 78 5.07 8.81 6.81
N TRP A 79 4.65 9.07 5.57
CA TRP A 79 4.12 7.99 4.75
C TRP A 79 5.23 7.12 4.21
N VAL A 80 5.05 5.81 4.32
CA VAL A 80 5.94 4.80 3.76
C VAL A 80 5.52 4.52 2.32
N LEU A 81 6.46 4.71 1.39
CA LEU A 81 6.28 4.43 -0.04
C LEU A 81 7.33 3.42 -0.49
N VAL A 82 6.96 2.57 -1.45
CA VAL A 82 7.88 1.58 -2.03
C VAL A 82 8.04 1.82 -3.52
N ARG A 83 9.24 1.60 -4.05
CA ARG A 83 9.51 1.69 -5.50
C ARG A 83 9.11 0.39 -6.18
N GLN A 84 8.32 0.52 -7.23
CA GLN A 84 7.98 -0.58 -8.12
C GLN A 84 8.46 -0.29 -9.53
N GLN A 85 9.08 -1.29 -10.15
CA GLN A 85 9.31 -1.31 -11.59
C GLN A 85 8.21 -2.15 -12.25
N ARG A 86 7.37 -1.52 -13.08
CA ARG A 86 6.24 -2.20 -13.72
C ARG A 86 6.66 -2.66 -15.11
N ALA A 87 7.04 -3.92 -15.22
CA ALA A 87 7.55 -4.48 -16.48
C ALA A 87 6.50 -4.46 -17.60
N ASP A 88 5.23 -4.67 -17.26
CA ASP A 88 4.08 -4.60 -18.16
C ASP A 88 3.84 -3.20 -18.74
N ARG A 89 4.32 -2.15 -18.07
CA ARG A 89 4.16 -0.75 -18.50
C ARG A 89 5.45 -0.05 -18.89
N GLY A 90 6.60 -0.69 -18.65
CA GLY A 90 7.92 -0.13 -18.95
C GLY A 90 8.29 1.09 -18.11
N ASP A 91 7.76 1.22 -16.90
CA ASP A 91 7.99 2.38 -16.06
C ASP A 91 8.35 2.07 -14.59
N THR A 92 8.55 3.14 -13.81
CA THR A 92 8.87 3.06 -12.38
C THR A 92 8.08 4.10 -11.63
N VAL A 93 7.41 3.67 -10.57
CA VAL A 93 6.59 4.50 -9.70
C VAL A 93 6.96 4.29 -8.24
N LEU A 94 6.67 5.28 -7.40
CA LEU A 94 6.48 5.04 -5.97
C LEU A 94 5.02 4.69 -5.73
N LYS A 95 4.78 3.66 -4.94
CA LYS A 95 3.45 3.16 -4.60
C LYS A 95 3.31 2.94 -3.10
N LEU A 96 2.08 2.69 -2.68
CA LEU A 96 1.80 2.11 -1.37
C LEU A 96 2.22 0.63 -1.36
N ILE A 97 2.53 0.11 -0.17
CA ILE A 97 2.64 -1.34 0.06
C ILE A 97 1.33 -1.97 -0.39
N SER A 98 1.40 -2.97 -1.26
CA SER A 98 0.21 -3.43 -1.97
C SER A 98 0.34 -4.80 -2.59
N GLY A 99 -0.74 -5.56 -2.50
CA GLY A 99 -0.84 -6.93 -2.99
C GLY A 99 -2.21 -7.25 -3.57
N TYR A 100 -2.29 -8.41 -4.20
CA TYR A 100 -3.57 -8.95 -4.69
C TYR A 100 -4.23 -9.77 -3.60
N VAL A 101 -5.54 -9.61 -3.43
CA VAL A 101 -6.28 -10.40 -2.43
C VAL A 101 -6.45 -11.84 -2.93
N PRO A 102 -5.98 -12.84 -2.18
CA PRO A 102 -6.19 -14.24 -2.53
C PRO A 102 -7.68 -14.60 -2.57
N SER A 103 -8.05 -15.58 -3.39
CA SER A 103 -9.46 -15.98 -3.58
C SER A 103 -10.12 -16.44 -2.27
N HIS A 104 -9.35 -17.01 -1.35
CA HIS A 104 -9.83 -17.49 -0.05
C HIS A 104 -9.89 -16.39 1.03
N GLU A 105 -9.37 -15.18 0.74
CA GLU A 105 -9.38 -14.03 1.66
C GLU A 105 -10.26 -12.88 1.13
N LEU A 106 -11.08 -13.10 0.08
CA LEU A 106 -11.90 -12.04 -0.51
C LEU A 106 -12.91 -11.42 0.47
N ASN A 107 -13.31 -12.12 1.52
CA ASN A 107 -14.16 -11.58 2.58
C ASN A 107 -13.35 -10.93 3.72
N LEU A 108 -12.02 -11.06 3.72
CA LEU A 108 -11.09 -10.59 4.75
C LEU A 108 -9.89 -9.81 4.18
N PRO A 109 -10.08 -8.82 3.27
CA PRO A 109 -8.97 -8.10 2.64
C PRO A 109 -8.04 -7.35 3.61
N LEU A 110 -8.51 -7.02 4.82
CA LEU A 110 -7.66 -6.46 5.88
C LEU A 110 -6.52 -7.41 6.26
N LEU A 111 -6.78 -8.72 6.26
CA LEU A 111 -5.77 -9.73 6.56
C LEU A 111 -4.65 -9.71 5.53
N THR A 112 -5.00 -9.68 4.23
CA THR A 112 -4.01 -9.51 3.16
C THR A 112 -3.22 -8.21 3.37
N ALA A 113 -3.89 -7.09 3.66
CA ALA A 113 -3.25 -5.79 3.83
C ALA A 113 -2.18 -5.77 4.95
N ILE A 114 -2.48 -6.37 6.12
CA ILE A 114 -1.50 -6.44 7.23
C ILE A 114 -0.37 -7.45 6.95
N GLN A 115 -0.64 -8.51 6.18
CA GLN A 115 0.40 -9.45 5.73
C GLN A 115 1.38 -8.76 4.78
N GLU A 116 0.87 -7.99 3.81
CA GLU A 116 1.71 -7.21 2.88
C GLU A 116 2.65 -6.24 3.62
N VAL A 117 2.19 -5.61 4.72
CA VAL A 117 3.07 -4.78 5.55
C VAL A 117 4.18 -5.62 6.18
N ALA A 118 3.87 -6.81 6.71
CA ALA A 118 4.89 -7.68 7.30
C ALA A 118 5.88 -8.22 6.26
N GLU A 119 5.42 -8.56 5.05
CA GLU A 119 6.25 -9.11 3.97
C GLU A 119 7.09 -8.07 3.24
N GLU A 120 6.51 -6.91 2.93
CA GLU A 120 7.16 -5.88 2.10
C GLU A 120 7.91 -4.83 2.91
N CYS A 121 7.55 -4.54 4.17
CA CYS A 121 8.15 -3.49 5.00
C CYS A 121 9.02 -4.07 6.12
N LEU A 122 10.27 -4.41 5.80
CA LEU A 122 11.17 -5.00 6.77
C LEU A 122 11.91 -3.95 7.60
N VAL A 123 11.87 -4.12 8.92
CA VAL A 123 12.53 -3.23 9.90
C VAL A 123 13.74 -3.94 10.50
N GLU A 124 14.93 -3.50 10.10
CA GLU A 124 16.21 -3.97 10.66
C GLU A 124 16.64 -3.04 11.81
N THR A 125 17.11 -3.61 12.91
CA THR A 125 17.73 -2.89 14.04
C THR A 125 19.13 -3.42 14.29
N ALA A 126 19.85 -2.80 15.23
CA ALA A 126 21.15 -3.30 15.69
C ALA A 126 21.11 -4.76 16.19
N ASP A 127 19.98 -5.20 16.73
CA ASP A 127 19.83 -6.49 17.44
C ASP A 127 19.10 -7.56 16.61
N GLY A 128 18.60 -7.22 15.42
CA GLY A 128 17.88 -8.15 14.53
C GLY A 128 16.71 -7.50 13.81
N TRP A 129 15.80 -8.32 13.30
CA TRP A 129 14.60 -7.87 12.58
C TRP A 129 13.41 -7.78 13.51
N LEU A 130 12.54 -6.78 13.32
CA LEU A 130 11.30 -6.69 14.10
C LEU A 130 10.19 -7.50 13.43
N GLY A 131 9.51 -8.33 14.23
CA GLY A 131 8.17 -8.81 13.89
C GLY A 131 7.14 -7.71 14.12
N GLY A 132 5.90 -7.97 13.77
CA GLY A 132 4.81 -7.02 13.93
C GLY A 132 3.61 -7.59 14.66
N ARG A 133 2.80 -6.70 15.25
CA ARG A 133 1.47 -7.02 15.76
C ARG A 133 0.44 -6.07 15.17
N PHE A 134 -0.76 -6.57 14.90
CA PHE A 134 -1.94 -5.76 14.62
C PHE A 134 -2.92 -5.90 15.80
N GLY A 135 -3.07 -4.83 16.58
CA GLY A 135 -3.68 -4.93 17.90
C GLY A 135 -2.97 -5.99 18.75
N ASP A 136 -3.73 -6.97 19.25
CA ASP A 136 -3.17 -8.08 20.02
C ASP A 136 -2.70 -9.29 19.19
N THR A 137 -2.89 -9.26 17.86
CA THR A 137 -2.60 -10.40 17.00
C THR A 137 -1.19 -10.30 16.42
N TRP A 138 -0.40 -11.37 16.51
CA TRP A 138 0.89 -11.45 15.85
C TRP A 138 0.72 -11.52 14.33
N LEU A 139 1.48 -10.69 13.63
CA LEU A 139 1.62 -10.82 12.18
C LEU A 139 2.55 -12.00 11.86
N PRO A 140 2.47 -12.55 10.64
CA PRO A 140 3.48 -13.50 10.18
C PRO A 140 4.90 -12.93 10.29
N THR A 141 5.87 -13.81 10.49
CA THR A 141 7.31 -13.53 10.44
C THR A 141 7.89 -14.04 9.12
N PRO A 142 7.69 -13.31 8.01
CA PRO A 142 8.14 -13.77 6.71
C PRO A 142 9.66 -13.93 6.70
N TYR A 143 10.15 -14.88 5.92
CA TYR A 143 11.60 -15.11 5.76
C TYR A 143 12.34 -15.51 7.06
N GLN A 144 11.65 -15.99 8.10
CA GLN A 144 12.26 -16.40 9.38
C GLN A 144 13.41 -17.40 9.25
N ASP A 145 13.40 -18.24 8.21
CA ASP A 145 14.49 -19.19 7.92
C ASP A 145 15.80 -18.48 7.52
N THR A 146 15.73 -17.20 7.14
CA THR A 146 16.86 -16.41 6.67
C THR A 146 17.12 -15.15 7.50
N LEU A 147 16.10 -14.60 8.15
CA LEU A 147 16.14 -13.39 8.95
C LEU A 147 15.95 -13.74 10.44
N ARG A 148 16.85 -13.23 11.28
CA ARG A 148 16.76 -13.42 12.74
C ARG A 148 15.84 -12.38 13.34
N TYR A 149 14.61 -12.76 13.63
CA TYR A 149 13.62 -11.91 14.29
C TYR A 149 13.89 -11.79 15.80
N ARG A 150 13.59 -10.62 16.37
CA ARG A 150 13.62 -10.37 17.82
C ARG A 150 12.34 -10.91 18.44
N GLU A 151 12.46 -11.74 19.47
CA GLU A 151 11.29 -12.32 20.16
C GLU A 151 10.60 -11.31 21.09
N ALA A 152 11.39 -10.47 21.77
CA ALA A 152 10.90 -9.57 22.82
C ALA A 152 10.51 -8.16 22.34
N SER A 153 10.68 -7.85 21.05
CA SER A 153 10.48 -6.50 20.51
C SER A 153 9.87 -6.56 19.12
N HIS A 154 8.83 -5.76 18.89
CA HIS A 154 7.99 -5.79 17.70
C HIS A 154 7.45 -4.39 17.41
N PHE A 155 7.17 -4.09 16.15
CA PHE A 155 6.38 -2.91 15.81
C PHE A 155 4.88 -3.19 16.04
N SER A 156 4.12 -2.15 16.34
CA SER A 156 2.66 -2.21 16.40
C SER A 156 2.06 -1.58 15.15
N LEU A 157 1.01 -2.21 14.62
CA LEU A 157 0.12 -1.66 13.61
C LEU A 157 -1.23 -1.37 14.24
N THR A 158 -1.73 -0.16 14.01
CA THR A 158 -3.08 0.25 14.38
C THR A 158 -3.79 0.86 13.16
N PRO A 159 -5.10 0.61 12.99
CA PRO A 159 -5.84 1.24 11.92
C PRO A 159 -6.01 2.73 12.20
N LEU A 160 -5.91 3.54 11.14
CA LEU A 160 -6.34 4.94 11.15
C LEU A 160 -7.72 5.00 10.48
N SER A 161 -8.70 4.36 11.10
CA SER A 161 -10.04 4.19 10.51
C SER A 161 -10.63 5.55 10.13
N GLY A 162 -10.97 5.71 8.85
CA GLY A 162 -11.47 6.96 8.31
C GLY A 162 -12.99 7.02 8.22
N ALA A 163 -13.51 8.20 7.86
CA ALA A 163 -14.91 8.41 7.49
C ALA A 163 -15.23 7.91 6.06
N ALA A 164 -14.49 6.91 5.56
CA ALA A 164 -14.68 6.39 4.22
C ALA A 164 -16.07 5.76 4.05
N ARG A 165 -16.54 5.77 2.80
CA ARG A 165 -17.81 5.17 2.41
C ARG A 165 -17.78 3.65 2.67
N PRO A 166 -18.89 3.06 3.13
CA PRO A 166 -18.96 1.61 3.34
C PRO A 166 -18.64 0.79 2.09
N VAL A 167 -17.82 -0.24 2.28
CA VAL A 167 -17.52 -1.27 1.27
C VAL A 167 -17.92 -2.63 1.82
N GLN A 168 -18.52 -3.47 0.99
CA GLN A 168 -19.00 -4.79 1.37
C GLN A 168 -18.48 -5.90 0.46
N ALA A 169 -18.08 -7.02 1.07
CA ALA A 169 -17.89 -8.30 0.40
C ALA A 169 -19.21 -9.09 0.50
N GLY A 170 -20.04 -9.04 -0.53
CA GLY A 170 -21.42 -9.51 -0.47
C GLY A 170 -22.19 -8.81 0.65
N ALA A 171 -22.68 -9.56 1.64
CA ALA A 171 -23.39 -8.99 2.79
C ALA A 171 -22.46 -8.42 3.89
N LEU A 172 -21.16 -8.79 3.88
CA LEU A 172 -20.24 -8.47 4.96
C LEU A 172 -19.63 -7.09 4.76
N ARG A 173 -19.82 -6.18 5.73
CA ARG A 173 -19.12 -4.88 5.75
C ARG A 173 -17.66 -5.07 6.11
N LEU A 174 -16.78 -4.46 5.34
CA LEU A 174 -15.34 -4.54 5.61
C LEU A 174 -14.99 -3.76 6.88
N LEU A 175 -14.11 -4.35 7.69
CA LEU A 175 -13.52 -3.72 8.87
C LEU A 175 -12.60 -2.57 8.47
N GLU A 176 -12.40 -1.63 9.40
CA GLU A 176 -11.51 -0.46 9.26
C GLU A 176 -11.82 0.51 8.12
N ARG A 177 -12.96 0.34 7.43
CA ARG A 177 -13.49 1.25 6.41
C ARG A 177 -12.41 1.72 5.43
N PRO A 178 -11.87 0.81 4.59
CA PRO A 178 -10.88 1.21 3.59
C PRO A 178 -11.49 2.21 2.61
N GLN A 179 -10.64 3.09 2.05
CA GLN A 179 -11.01 3.81 0.84
C GLN A 179 -11.08 2.80 -0.31
N ALA A 180 -11.97 3.02 -1.27
CA ALA A 180 -12.08 2.14 -2.42
C ALA A 180 -12.17 2.92 -3.72
N TYR A 181 -11.59 2.33 -4.78
CA TYR A 181 -11.73 2.81 -6.14
C TYR A 181 -11.61 1.67 -7.16
N VAL A 182 -12.27 1.84 -8.30
CA VAL A 182 -12.11 1.04 -9.51
C VAL A 182 -11.11 1.76 -10.39
N HIS A 183 -9.97 1.11 -10.61
CA HIS A 183 -8.96 1.58 -11.55
C HIS A 183 -9.35 1.13 -12.97
N LEU A 184 -9.86 2.07 -13.77
CA LEU A 184 -10.40 1.79 -15.10
C LEU A 184 -9.38 1.17 -16.07
N PRO A 185 -8.11 1.64 -16.14
CA PRO A 185 -7.12 1.09 -17.08
C PRO A 185 -6.87 -0.41 -16.89
N THR A 186 -7.03 -0.93 -15.67
CA THR A 186 -6.80 -2.35 -15.39
C THR A 186 -8.03 -3.13 -14.95
N ALA A 187 -9.21 -2.52 -14.96
CA ALA A 187 -10.44 -3.09 -14.45
C ALA A 187 -10.25 -3.76 -13.09
N SER A 188 -9.68 -3.07 -12.10
CA SER A 188 -9.42 -3.66 -10.78
C SER A 188 -10.05 -2.83 -9.68
N LEU A 189 -10.68 -3.48 -8.70
CA LEU A 189 -11.08 -2.84 -7.45
C LEU A 189 -9.87 -2.77 -6.53
N GLN A 190 -9.60 -1.59 -5.97
CA GLN A 190 -8.50 -1.35 -5.05
C GLN A 190 -9.08 -0.86 -3.72
N LEU A 191 -8.58 -1.44 -2.62
CA LEU A 191 -8.89 -1.03 -1.26
C LEU A 191 -7.64 -0.41 -0.63
N VAL A 192 -7.76 0.79 -0.05
CA VAL A 192 -6.66 1.46 0.66
C VAL A 192 -6.98 1.52 2.14
N TYR A 193 -6.20 0.80 2.94
CA TYR A 193 -6.25 0.86 4.39
C TYR A 193 -5.27 1.90 4.91
N ASP A 194 -5.76 2.85 5.69
CA ASP A 194 -4.92 3.79 6.43
C ASP A 194 -4.47 3.13 7.74
N MET A 195 -3.16 3.07 7.98
CA MET A 195 -2.59 2.44 9.18
C MET A 195 -1.46 3.26 9.77
N ARG A 196 -1.23 3.11 11.06
CA ARG A 196 -0.08 3.66 11.79
C ARG A 196 0.84 2.52 12.20
N MET A 197 2.14 2.71 11.95
CA MET A 197 3.21 1.86 12.48
C MET A 197 3.94 2.61 13.57
N GLU A 198 4.07 1.98 14.74
CA GLU A 198 4.90 2.48 15.83
C GLU A 198 6.02 1.48 16.11
N LEU A 199 7.24 2.01 16.19
CA LEU A 199 8.42 1.23 16.55
C LEU A 199 8.58 1.26 18.08
N PRO A 200 9.05 0.16 18.69
CA PRO A 200 9.23 0.12 20.12
C PRO A 200 10.40 1.02 20.54
N GLY A 201 10.30 1.68 21.70
CA GLY A 201 11.24 2.73 22.11
C GLY A 201 12.67 2.28 22.41
N ASP A 202 12.92 0.98 22.47
CA ASP A 202 14.23 0.37 22.75
C ASP A 202 15.10 0.17 21.49
N VAL A 203 14.57 0.42 20.30
CA VAL A 203 15.26 0.11 19.04
C VAL A 203 16.36 1.13 18.72
N ARG A 204 17.46 0.62 18.17
CA ARG A 204 18.61 1.42 17.70
C ARG A 204 19.01 1.02 16.29
N ASP A 205 19.70 1.92 15.60
CA ASP A 205 20.23 1.74 14.24
C ASP A 205 19.18 1.27 13.23
N VAL A 206 17.95 1.78 13.35
CA VAL A 206 16.83 1.35 12.52
C VAL A 206 17.12 1.60 11.04
N SER A 207 16.88 0.58 10.22
CA SER A 207 16.89 0.68 8.76
C SER A 207 15.62 0.05 8.21
N LEU A 208 15.07 0.66 7.16
CA LEU A 208 13.86 0.16 6.50
C LEU A 208 14.21 -0.36 5.11
N PHE A 209 13.69 -1.54 4.79
CA PHE A 209 13.90 -2.17 3.49
C PHE A 209 12.58 -2.64 2.91
N HIS A 210 12.43 -2.40 1.61
CA HIS A 210 11.41 -3.01 0.79
C HIS A 210 11.90 -4.37 0.29
N VAL A 211 11.05 -5.38 0.38
CA VAL A 211 11.23 -6.65 -0.30
C VAL A 211 10.01 -6.90 -1.18
N ASP A 212 10.26 -7.20 -2.44
CA ASP A 212 9.24 -7.48 -3.45
C ASP A 212 9.52 -8.84 -4.09
N GLU A 213 8.46 -9.55 -4.45
CA GLU A 213 8.56 -10.83 -5.14
C GLU A 213 8.55 -10.63 -6.64
N ARG A 214 9.63 -11.06 -7.29
CA ARG A 214 9.77 -10.92 -8.75
C ARG A 214 9.87 -12.27 -9.41
N LEU A 215 9.22 -12.41 -10.56
CA LEU A 215 9.33 -13.60 -11.40
C LEU A 215 10.74 -13.67 -12.00
N GLU A 216 11.56 -14.64 -11.58
CA GLU A 216 12.93 -14.84 -12.05
C GLU A 216 13.09 -16.25 -12.63
N SER A 217 13.03 -16.40 -13.96
CA SER A 217 13.23 -17.69 -14.65
C SER A 217 12.30 -18.82 -14.16
N GLY A 218 11.07 -18.50 -13.77
CA GLY A 218 10.08 -19.48 -13.30
C GLY A 218 9.53 -19.16 -11.91
N PRO A 219 10.32 -19.26 -10.82
CA PRO A 219 9.85 -18.95 -9.47
C PRO A 219 9.64 -17.45 -9.22
N LEU A 220 8.78 -17.13 -8.26
CA LEU A 220 8.80 -15.84 -7.58
C LEU A 220 9.96 -15.83 -6.59
N VAL A 221 10.81 -14.80 -6.65
CA VAL A 221 12.00 -14.67 -5.82
C VAL A 221 11.93 -13.36 -5.04
N ALA A 222 12.00 -13.46 -3.72
CA ALA A 222 12.13 -12.32 -2.82
C ALA A 222 13.61 -12.02 -2.58
N ARG A 223 14.03 -10.76 -2.76
CA ARG A 223 15.43 -10.33 -2.55
C ARG A 223 15.52 -9.11 -1.65
N LEU A 224 16.45 -9.18 -0.71
CA LEU A 224 16.87 -8.04 0.11
C LEU A 224 18.13 -7.40 -0.46
N ASP A 225 18.04 -6.15 -0.91
CA ASP A 225 19.20 -5.35 -1.30
C ASP A 225 19.42 -4.16 -0.36
N ARG A 226 20.35 -4.31 0.58
CA ARG A 226 20.70 -3.23 1.52
C ARG A 226 21.31 -1.99 0.84
N ARG A 227 21.81 -2.11 -0.38
CA ARG A 227 22.37 -0.97 -1.14
C ARG A 227 21.26 -0.13 -1.76
N ARG A 228 20.14 -0.77 -2.10
CA ARG A 228 18.95 -0.18 -2.75
C ARG A 228 17.70 -0.57 -1.95
N PRO A 229 17.41 0.15 -0.86
CA PRO A 229 16.35 -0.24 0.06
C PRO A 229 14.96 -0.17 -0.57
N ASP A 230 14.78 0.57 -1.67
CA ASP A 230 13.52 0.74 -2.43
C ASP A 230 12.28 1.10 -1.58
N LEU A 231 12.50 1.49 -0.33
CA LEU A 231 11.53 2.02 0.63
C LEU A 231 11.90 3.47 0.94
N TYR A 232 10.89 4.33 0.89
CA TYR A 232 11.02 5.77 1.05
C TYR A 232 10.05 6.28 2.11
N LEU A 233 10.46 7.37 2.76
CA LEU A 233 9.70 8.09 3.75
C LEU A 233 9.36 9.48 3.21
N LEU A 234 8.07 9.73 3.05
CA LEU A 234 7.50 11.01 2.66
C LEU A 234 7.06 11.74 3.94
N PRO A 235 7.76 12.80 4.38
CA PRO A 235 7.43 13.46 5.63
C PRO A 235 6.07 14.13 5.56
N LEU A 236 5.36 14.09 6.68
CA LEU A 236 4.14 14.84 6.88
C LEU A 236 4.42 16.09 7.74
N GLU A 237 3.72 17.18 7.45
CA GLU A 237 3.62 18.38 8.29
C GLU A 237 2.14 18.69 8.49
N HIS A 238 1.68 18.67 9.75
CA HIS A 238 0.25 18.81 10.09
C HIS A 238 -0.64 17.83 9.33
N GLY A 239 -0.18 16.59 9.14
CA GLY A 239 -0.88 15.54 8.41
C GLY A 239 -0.83 15.66 6.88
N GLN A 240 -0.18 16.70 6.33
CA GLN A 240 -0.06 16.90 4.90
C GLN A 240 1.32 16.46 4.38
N PRO A 241 1.40 15.75 3.24
CA PRO A 241 2.66 15.41 2.61
C PRO A 241 3.51 16.63 2.26
N THR A 242 4.80 16.54 2.53
CA THR A 242 5.78 17.53 2.07
C THR A 242 6.33 17.18 0.70
N GLY A 243 7.09 18.08 0.08
CA GLY A 243 7.79 17.81 -1.18
C GLY A 243 9.13 17.07 -1.05
N ALA A 244 9.49 16.62 0.16
CA ALA A 244 10.75 15.94 0.43
C ALA A 244 10.58 14.42 0.45
N LEU A 245 11.68 13.68 0.28
CA LEU A 245 11.67 12.22 0.32
C LEU A 245 12.96 11.74 0.97
N PHE A 246 12.87 10.70 1.80
CA PHE A 246 14.00 10.16 2.55
C PHE A 246 14.05 8.63 2.49
N THR A 247 15.17 8.05 2.88
CA THR A 247 15.30 6.64 3.27
C THR A 247 15.88 6.58 4.68
N LEU A 248 15.45 5.63 5.51
CA LEU A 248 15.98 5.45 6.86
C LEU A 248 17.08 4.38 6.87
N ARG A 249 18.30 4.76 7.28
CA ARG A 249 19.45 3.85 7.37
C ARG A 249 20.20 4.09 8.66
N LYS A 250 20.36 3.05 9.46
CA LYS A 250 21.08 3.07 10.74
C LYS A 250 20.67 4.25 11.63
N GLY A 251 19.37 4.50 11.71
CA GLY A 251 18.77 5.58 12.49
C GLY A 251 18.80 6.96 11.82
N GLU A 252 19.45 7.10 10.66
CA GLU A 252 19.61 8.37 9.97
C GLU A 252 18.69 8.50 8.74
N LEU A 253 18.06 9.66 8.59
CA LEU A 253 17.30 10.03 7.40
C LEU A 253 18.23 10.53 6.30
N VAL A 254 18.31 9.77 5.22
CA VAL A 254 19.09 10.11 4.03
C VAL A 254 18.15 10.65 2.95
N LYS A 255 18.38 11.87 2.48
CA LYS A 255 17.53 12.50 1.46
C LYS A 255 17.59 11.75 0.13
N ALA A 256 16.43 11.52 -0.47
CA ALA A 256 16.26 10.92 -1.79
C ALA A 256 15.87 12.00 -2.83
N ALA A 257 16.22 11.75 -4.09
CA ALA A 257 15.86 12.64 -5.19
C ALA A 257 14.37 12.52 -5.55
N THR A 258 13.71 13.65 -5.73
CA THR A 258 12.28 13.72 -6.11
C THR A 258 12.06 14.09 -7.58
N ARG A 259 13.13 14.47 -8.30
CA ARG A 259 13.05 14.87 -9.70
C ARG A 259 12.65 13.70 -10.58
N GLY A 260 11.61 13.90 -11.39
CA GLY A 260 11.15 12.91 -12.38
C GLY A 260 10.44 11.70 -11.77
N LEU A 261 10.10 11.75 -10.48
CA LEU A 261 9.32 10.69 -9.84
C LEU A 261 7.86 10.70 -10.31
N TRP A 262 7.33 9.49 -10.42
CA TRP A 262 5.92 9.22 -10.64
C TRP A 262 5.38 8.44 -9.44
N LEU A 263 4.12 8.71 -9.11
CA LEU A 263 3.35 7.97 -8.12
C LEU A 263 2.36 7.04 -8.82
N SER A 264 2.04 5.90 -8.22
CA SER A 264 1.01 4.97 -8.72
C SER A 264 -0.38 5.61 -8.77
N GLU A 265 -1.32 4.89 -9.38
CA GLU A 265 -2.73 5.28 -9.53
C GLU A 265 -3.41 5.61 -8.20
N SER A 266 -2.97 5.02 -7.08
CA SER A 266 -3.49 5.31 -5.74
C SER A 266 -3.33 6.76 -5.28
N PHE A 267 -2.51 7.55 -5.98
CA PHE A 267 -2.30 8.98 -5.74
C PHE A 267 -2.96 9.87 -6.81
N ALA A 268 -3.50 9.28 -7.88
CA ALA A 268 -4.20 10.02 -8.90
C ALA A 268 -5.56 10.50 -8.40
N GLU A 269 -6.16 11.41 -9.17
CA GLU A 269 -7.48 11.93 -8.85
C GLU A 269 -8.53 10.81 -8.88
N GLN A 270 -9.35 10.76 -7.83
CA GLN A 270 -10.49 9.87 -7.74
C GLN A 270 -11.78 10.67 -7.98
N ASP A 271 -12.51 10.32 -9.03
CA ASP A 271 -13.85 10.82 -9.32
C ASP A 271 -14.88 9.78 -8.89
N GLY A 272 -15.66 10.06 -7.84
CA GLY A 272 -16.60 9.10 -7.28
C GLY A 272 -15.87 7.84 -6.79
N TRP A 273 -16.12 6.70 -7.43
CA TRP A 273 -15.41 5.45 -7.20
C TRP A 273 -14.34 5.15 -8.24
N LEU A 274 -14.06 6.04 -9.19
CA LEU A 274 -13.22 5.75 -10.35
C LEU A 274 -11.88 6.45 -10.27
N VAL A 275 -10.82 5.74 -10.63
CA VAL A 275 -9.51 6.30 -10.95
C VAL A 275 -9.21 6.01 -12.41
N ARG A 276 -8.90 7.06 -13.18
CA ARG A 276 -8.71 7.00 -14.63
C ARG A 276 -7.24 7.00 -15.04
N ASP A 277 -6.39 7.64 -14.24
CA ASP A 277 -4.97 7.73 -14.52
C ASP A 277 -4.19 6.55 -13.97
N GLU A 278 -3.20 6.11 -14.74
CA GLU A 278 -2.30 5.02 -14.37
C GLU A 278 -1.20 5.40 -13.36
N ARG A 279 -0.96 6.70 -13.23
CA ARG A 279 0.08 7.33 -12.44
C ARG A 279 -0.06 8.85 -12.52
N ILE A 280 0.52 9.54 -11.55
CA ILE A 280 0.62 11.00 -11.52
C ILE A 280 2.07 11.41 -11.26
N ARG A 281 2.53 12.54 -11.82
CA ARG A 281 3.89 13.02 -11.49
C ARG A 281 3.91 13.49 -10.04
N PHE A 282 5.01 13.22 -9.35
CA PHE A 282 5.16 13.62 -7.94
C PHE A 282 4.93 15.12 -7.73
N ARG A 283 5.43 15.95 -8.66
CA ARG A 283 5.23 17.41 -8.61
C ARG A 283 3.76 17.78 -8.80
N ASP A 284 3.12 17.27 -9.84
CA ASP A 284 1.73 17.60 -10.17
C ASP A 284 0.78 17.14 -9.05
N TRP A 285 1.09 16.00 -8.40
CA TRP A 285 0.39 15.55 -7.22
C TRP A 285 0.52 16.52 -6.04
N LEU A 286 1.73 16.99 -5.72
CA LEU A 286 1.93 17.99 -4.66
C LEU A 286 1.20 19.29 -4.96
N ASP A 287 1.24 19.75 -6.21
CA ASP A 287 0.56 20.97 -6.65
C ASP A 287 -0.98 20.84 -6.57
N SER A 288 -1.51 19.62 -6.54
CA SER A 288 -2.95 19.32 -6.37
C SER A 288 -3.42 19.28 -4.91
N LEU A 289 -2.48 19.17 -3.95
CA LEU A 289 -2.83 19.09 -2.54
C LEU A 289 -3.37 20.43 -2.04
N PRO A 290 -4.38 20.43 -1.15
CA PRO A 290 -4.85 21.67 -0.54
C PRO A 290 -3.69 22.36 0.20
N PRO A 291 -3.62 23.70 0.16
CA PRO A 291 -2.58 24.42 0.88
C PRO A 291 -2.63 24.05 2.36
N ALA A 292 -1.48 23.71 2.94
CA ALA A 292 -1.37 23.47 4.38
C ALA A 292 -1.91 24.70 5.11
N ASN A 293 -3.02 24.54 5.84
CA ASN A 293 -3.73 25.65 6.47
C ASN A 293 -2.80 26.44 7.42
N GLY A 294 -2.23 27.52 6.90
CA GLY A 294 -1.58 28.55 7.68
C GLY A 294 -2.65 29.45 8.31
N ASN A 295 -3.00 29.18 9.55
CA ASN A 295 -3.43 30.19 10.52
C ASN A 295 -4.64 31.07 10.11
N SER A 296 -5.88 30.55 10.23
CA SER A 296 -7.08 31.39 10.32
C SER A 296 -7.18 31.99 11.73
N GLY A 297 -6.29 32.95 12.00
CA GLY A 297 -6.15 33.61 13.29
C GLY A 297 -5.71 35.07 13.11
N LYS A 298 -6.39 35.83 12.26
CA LYS A 298 -6.35 37.30 12.33
C LYS A 298 -7.73 37.81 12.65
N GLY A 299 -7.91 38.13 13.93
CA GLY A 299 -9.08 38.79 14.46
C GLY A 299 -9.37 40.06 13.68
N ARG A 300 -10.61 40.14 13.20
CA ARG A 300 -11.20 41.39 12.75
C ARG A 300 -11.48 42.20 14.02
N ARG A 301 -10.55 43.09 14.39
CA ARG A 301 -10.85 44.19 15.32
C ARG A 301 -11.86 45.09 14.62
N THR A 302 -13.12 45.00 15.01
CA THR A 302 -14.09 46.09 14.80
C THR A 302 -13.89 47.09 15.93
N ALA A 303 -13.56 48.32 15.54
CA ALA A 303 -13.90 49.50 16.33
C ALA A 303 -15.42 49.73 16.24
#